data_AF-A0A9D5D170-F1
#
_entry.id   AF-A0A9D5D170-F1
#
_cell.length_a   1.000
_cell.length_b   1.000
_cell.length_c   1.000
_cell.angle_alpha   90.00
_cell.angle_beta   90.00
_cell.angle_gamma   90.00
#
_symmetry.space_group_name_H-M   'P 1'
#
loop_
_entity.id
_entity.type
_entity.pdbx_description
1 polymer ?
#
loop_
_entity_poly.entity_id
_entity_poly.type
_entity_poly.pdbx_seq_one_letter_code
_entity_poly.pdbx_strand_id
1 'polypeptide(L)'
;MAILLILLVISFSQAIARDTITQTKPLADNEILISGDGTYALGFFSPDNSKNRRYVGLWYYKHKERTIVWVANRENPVTNSTGVLSISNEGSLVIANQNSTVVWSSRMTTNVRNPVAQLLNTGNLVVRDADADDGISTYAWQGFDYPTDTMLAGMKVGVDFVKRLNRTLTAWTSDSDPSPSPYYFMIDVRGDPEELLCEGSKKVWRSGPWNGIRYSGIPATLTYIGFNFSFINNEQEITYSYNTSSSVLSKLTVNQSGVLQRSLWVEDSGMWNVIWYWPIDQCDDMRVRPCGPFAACNPNNSPMCDCIQGFKPKSPAKWLYRDAMDGCVRKTKLDCKNGTDGFHVISNTKLADTSNASVDKNLSLVGCKTKCLSDCSCTAYAQADVLNGGSGCIIWTSELTDLRVFINDSYGQDLYVRLAAIDLGTVYSQYV
;
A
#
# COMPACT_ATOMS: atom_id res chain seq x y z
N MET A 1 -58.31 33.95 34.34
CA MET A 1 -57.54 32.72 34.67
C MET A 1 -57.47 31.88 33.40
N ALA A 2 -56.61 32.11 32.42
CA ALA A 2 -55.17 32.40 32.42
C ALA A 2 -54.33 31.29 33.10
N ILE A 3 -54.26 30.12 32.46
CA ILE A 3 -53.22 29.10 32.65
C ILE A 3 -52.92 28.59 31.23
N LEU A 4 -52.12 29.31 30.45
CA LEU A 4 -50.68 29.13 30.30
C LEU A 4 -50.29 27.70 29.87
N LEU A 5 -50.73 27.28 28.67
CA LEU A 5 -50.03 26.25 27.91
C LEU A 5 -48.71 26.83 27.42
N ILE A 6 -47.65 26.67 28.21
CA ILE A 6 -46.28 26.90 27.76
C ILE A 6 -45.96 25.83 26.73
N LEU A 7 -46.00 26.25 25.46
CA LEU A 7 -45.30 25.63 24.34
C LEU A 7 -43.81 25.55 24.71
N LEU A 8 -43.40 24.42 25.29
CA LEU A 8 -41.99 24.00 25.33
C LEU A 8 -41.63 23.55 23.91
N VAL A 9 -41.49 24.52 23.01
CA VAL A 9 -40.71 24.33 21.79
C VAL A 9 -39.27 24.25 22.28
N ILE A 10 -38.84 23.03 22.62
CA ILE A 10 -37.41 22.72 22.69
C ILE A 10 -36.91 22.95 21.28
N SER A 11 -36.39 24.14 21.01
CA SER A 11 -35.52 24.39 19.89
C SER A 11 -34.30 23.49 20.09
N PHE A 12 -34.39 22.24 19.65
CA PHE A 12 -33.22 21.48 19.25
C PHE A 12 -32.64 22.30 18.09
N SER A 13 -31.75 23.23 18.41
CA SER A 13 -30.74 23.61 17.45
C SER A 13 -30.01 22.31 17.14
N GLN A 14 -30.38 21.65 16.04
CA GLN A 14 -29.49 20.68 15.46
C GLN A 14 -28.20 21.44 15.24
N ALA A 15 -27.18 21.15 16.05
CA ALA A 15 -25.86 21.70 15.83
C ALA A 15 -25.49 21.23 14.41
N ILE A 16 -25.55 22.16 13.45
CA ILE A 16 -25.20 21.84 12.08
C ILE A 16 -23.75 21.37 12.15
N ALA A 17 -23.54 20.11 11.78
CA ALA A 17 -22.22 19.52 11.68
C ALA A 17 -21.36 20.46 10.82
N ARG A 18 -20.28 20.97 11.42
CA ARG A 18 -19.39 21.92 10.79
C ARG A 18 -18.30 21.13 10.07
N ASP A 19 -18.20 21.27 8.76
CA ASP A 19 -17.22 20.58 7.91
C ASP A 19 -16.09 21.50 7.43
N THR A 20 -16.15 22.80 7.75
CA THR A 20 -15.22 23.83 7.27
C THR A 20 -14.51 24.62 8.38
N ILE A 21 -13.25 24.99 8.11
CA ILE A 21 -12.43 25.91 8.90
C ILE A 21 -12.14 27.15 8.05
N THR A 22 -12.45 28.32 8.61
CA THR A 22 -12.23 29.63 7.99
C THR A 22 -11.34 30.46 8.90
N GLN A 23 -10.83 31.59 8.41
CA GLN A 23 -9.99 32.49 9.21
C GLN A 23 -10.71 33.00 10.47
N THR A 24 -12.01 33.27 10.37
CA THR A 24 -12.84 33.78 11.47
C THR A 24 -13.36 32.70 12.41
N LYS A 25 -13.28 31.44 11.98
CA LYS A 25 -13.71 30.29 12.74
C LYS A 25 -12.59 29.25 12.70
N PRO A 26 -11.58 29.34 13.57
CA PRO A 26 -10.64 28.23 13.75
C PRO A 26 -11.34 27.02 14.41
N LEU A 27 -10.63 25.91 14.56
CA LEU A 27 -11.05 24.73 15.31
C LEU A 27 -10.29 24.70 16.64
N ALA A 28 -11.00 24.87 17.75
CA ALA A 28 -10.42 24.81 19.09
C ALA A 28 -10.20 23.36 19.58
N ASP A 29 -9.39 23.18 20.62
CA ASP A 29 -9.00 21.88 21.17
C ASP A 29 -10.17 20.97 21.61
N ASN A 30 -11.29 21.56 22.03
CA ASN A 30 -12.49 20.86 22.46
C ASN A 30 -13.57 20.76 21.38
N GLU A 31 -13.30 21.25 20.18
CA GLU A 31 -14.21 21.20 19.04
C GLU A 31 -13.85 20.07 18.08
N ILE A 32 -14.83 19.64 17.29
CA ILE A 32 -14.65 18.67 16.22
C ILE A 32 -15.28 19.20 14.93
N LEU A 33 -14.62 18.88 13.82
CA LEU A 33 -15.12 19.03 12.47
C LEU A 33 -15.74 17.68 12.06
N ILE A 34 -16.89 17.69 11.39
CA ILE A 34 -17.59 16.46 10.97
C ILE A 34 -17.84 16.57 9.47
N SER A 35 -17.54 15.51 8.70
CA SER A 35 -17.82 15.47 7.26
C SER A 35 -19.32 15.62 6.98
N GLY A 36 -19.69 16.11 5.81
CA GLY A 36 -21.10 16.40 5.47
C GLY A 36 -22.05 15.21 5.61
N ASP A 37 -21.56 13.99 5.42
CA ASP A 37 -22.31 12.73 5.61
C ASP A 37 -22.22 12.14 7.03
N GLY A 38 -21.42 12.74 7.90
CA GLY A 38 -21.18 12.26 9.27
C GLY A 38 -20.36 10.97 9.36
N THR A 39 -19.61 10.60 8.32
CA THR A 39 -18.73 9.42 8.32
C THR A 39 -17.46 9.69 9.12
N TYR A 40 -16.82 10.84 8.89
CA TYR A 40 -15.53 11.20 9.48
C TYR A 40 -15.65 12.40 10.42
N ALA A 41 -14.78 12.42 11.43
CA ALA A 41 -14.57 13.56 12.28
C ALA A 41 -13.07 13.88 12.40
N LEU A 42 -12.76 15.16 12.53
CA LEU A 42 -11.42 15.68 12.71
C LEU A 42 -11.37 16.61 13.92
N GLY A 43 -10.31 16.52 14.72
CA GLY A 43 -10.11 17.38 15.88
C GLY A 43 -8.92 16.99 16.73
N PHE A 44 -8.80 17.62 17.89
CA PHE A 44 -7.69 17.34 18.80
C PHE A 44 -7.93 16.09 19.64
N PHE A 45 -6.92 15.24 19.74
CA PHE A 45 -6.93 14.01 20.54
C PHE A 45 -5.59 13.76 21.23
N SER A 46 -5.61 12.83 22.18
CA SER A 46 -4.43 12.33 22.89
C SER A 46 -4.55 10.81 22.98
N PRO A 47 -3.61 10.04 22.42
CA PRO A 47 -3.67 8.57 22.39
C PRO A 47 -3.77 7.93 23.79
N ASP A 48 -3.01 8.47 24.75
CA ASP A 48 -2.93 8.00 26.14
C ASP A 48 -3.98 8.63 27.07
N ASN A 49 -4.95 9.37 26.52
CA ASN A 49 -5.87 10.25 27.24
C ASN A 49 -5.20 11.28 28.17
N SER A 50 -3.87 11.41 28.11
CA SER A 50 -3.15 12.45 28.83
C SER A 50 -3.29 13.76 28.07
N LYS A 51 -3.61 14.86 28.75
CA LYS A 51 -3.63 16.19 28.10
C LYS A 51 -2.21 16.74 27.84
N ASN A 52 -1.18 15.91 28.00
CA ASN A 52 0.21 16.33 27.91
C ASN A 52 0.69 16.46 26.45
N ARG A 53 0.11 15.66 25.53
CA ARG A 53 0.43 15.70 24.10
C ARG A 53 -0.88 15.75 23.32
N ARG A 54 -1.10 16.83 22.58
CA ARG A 54 -2.28 17.01 21.71
C ARG A 54 -1.89 16.91 20.25
N TYR A 55 -2.66 16.13 19.52
CA TYR A 55 -2.53 15.91 18.09
C TYR A 55 -3.83 16.25 17.39
N VAL A 56 -3.76 16.77 16.17
CA VAL A 56 -4.92 16.83 15.27
C VAL A 56 -5.00 15.52 14.51
N GLY A 57 -6.13 14.82 14.62
CA GLY A 57 -6.35 13.55 13.94
C GLY A 57 -7.70 13.46 13.24
N LEU A 58 -7.82 12.48 12.36
CA LEU A 58 -9.04 12.08 11.66
C LEU A 58 -9.47 10.70 12.17
N TRP A 59 -10.76 10.51 12.42
CA TRP A 59 -11.32 9.23 12.81
C TRP A 59 -12.74 9.03 12.26
N TYR A 60 -13.25 7.80 12.34
CA TYR A 60 -14.65 7.50 12.03
C TYR A 60 -15.56 8.02 13.14
N TYR A 61 -16.47 8.93 12.81
CA TYR A 61 -17.22 9.71 13.81
C TYR A 61 -18.18 8.85 14.65
N LYS A 62 -18.88 7.90 14.00
CA LYS A 62 -19.93 7.09 14.63
C LYS A 62 -19.42 5.84 15.34
N HIS A 63 -18.12 5.55 15.28
CA HIS A 63 -17.55 4.36 15.91
C HIS A 63 -17.41 4.58 17.42
N LYS A 64 -17.76 3.56 18.22
CA LYS A 64 -17.64 3.62 19.69
C LYS A 64 -16.20 3.86 20.13
N GLU A 65 -15.26 3.15 19.50
CA GLU A 65 -13.83 3.33 19.70
C GLU A 65 -13.26 4.23 18.61
N ARG A 66 -12.48 5.23 19.01
CA ARG A 66 -11.84 6.16 18.09
C ARG A 66 -10.74 5.45 17.30
N THR A 67 -11.07 5.05 16.08
CA THR A 67 -10.08 4.58 15.11
C THR A 67 -9.45 5.78 14.41
N ILE A 68 -8.26 6.19 14.85
CA ILE A 68 -7.50 7.25 14.18
C ILE A 68 -6.93 6.71 12.87
N VAL A 69 -7.10 7.45 11.77
CA VAL A 69 -6.66 7.06 10.41
C VAL A 69 -5.75 8.09 9.75
N TRP A 70 -5.62 9.28 10.36
CA TRP A 70 -4.71 10.32 9.92
C TRP A 70 -4.34 11.24 11.09
N VAL A 71 -3.11 11.77 11.10
CA VAL A 71 -2.57 12.65 12.16
C VAL A 71 -1.68 13.73 11.53
N ALA A 72 -2.02 15.01 11.73
CA ALA A 72 -1.30 16.12 11.13
C ALA A 72 0.10 16.31 11.72
N ASN A 73 0.17 16.48 13.04
CA ASN A 73 1.37 16.88 13.78
C ASN A 73 2.00 15.72 14.54
N ARG A 74 2.05 14.53 13.91
CA ARG A 74 2.50 13.27 14.54
C ARG A 74 3.93 13.29 15.08
N GLU A 75 4.79 14.14 14.52
CA GLU A 75 6.18 14.34 14.98
C GLU A 75 6.31 15.45 16.04
N ASN A 76 5.39 16.42 16.02
CA ASN A 76 5.48 17.65 16.82
C ASN A 76 4.13 17.91 17.54
N PRO A 77 3.86 17.20 18.66
CA PRO A 77 2.65 17.43 19.45
C PRO A 77 2.61 18.85 20.03
N VAL A 78 1.40 19.34 20.29
CA VAL A 78 1.23 20.46 21.23
C VAL A 78 1.42 19.90 22.64
N THR A 79 2.45 20.37 23.35
CA THR A 79 2.84 19.83 24.66
C THR A 79 2.31 20.68 25.82
N ASN A 80 1.72 20.03 26.84
CA ASN A 80 1.27 20.64 28.10
C ASN A 80 0.38 21.89 27.92
N SER A 81 -0.38 21.95 26.81
CA SER A 81 -1.21 23.07 26.40
C SER A 81 -2.36 22.56 25.55
N THR A 82 -3.40 23.38 25.38
CA THR A 82 -4.39 23.16 24.32
C THR A 82 -3.87 23.71 22.99
N GLY A 83 -4.39 23.19 21.88
CA GLY A 83 -4.07 23.66 20.53
C GLY A 83 -5.22 24.40 19.85
N VAL A 84 -4.90 25.09 18.77
CA VAL A 84 -5.86 25.64 17.82
C VAL A 84 -5.39 25.27 16.42
N LEU A 85 -6.31 24.74 15.60
CA LEU A 85 -6.11 24.53 14.17
C LEU A 85 -6.80 25.66 13.40
N SER A 86 -6.03 26.42 12.64
CA SER A 86 -6.52 27.57 11.87
C SER A 86 -6.01 27.54 10.44
N ILE A 87 -6.57 28.40 9.59
CA ILE A 87 -6.08 28.67 8.24
C ILE A 87 -5.53 30.09 8.17
N SER A 88 -4.34 30.26 7.58
CA SER A 88 -3.68 31.56 7.44
C SER A 88 -4.27 32.39 6.30
N ASN A 89 -3.83 33.65 6.17
CA ASN A 89 -4.22 34.52 5.07
C ASN A 89 -3.76 33.99 3.70
N GLU A 90 -2.64 33.28 3.71
CA GLU A 90 -2.02 32.63 2.56
C GLU A 90 -2.59 31.21 2.29
N GLY A 91 -3.55 30.78 3.11
CA GLY A 91 -4.21 29.48 2.99
C GLY A 91 -3.51 28.30 3.66
N SER A 92 -2.41 28.53 4.37
CA SER A 92 -1.73 27.44 5.09
C SER A 92 -2.56 27.00 6.29
N LEU A 93 -2.75 25.70 6.47
CA LEU A 93 -3.23 25.14 7.73
C LEU A 93 -2.13 25.27 8.77
N VAL A 94 -2.49 25.70 9.98
CA VAL A 94 -1.55 25.98 11.07
C VAL A 94 -2.09 25.38 12.36
N ILE A 95 -1.24 24.61 13.06
CA ILE A 95 -1.49 24.16 14.43
C ILE A 95 -0.58 24.95 15.36
N ALA A 96 -1.19 25.68 16.29
CA ALA A 96 -0.46 26.45 17.29
C ALA A 96 -0.93 26.15 18.71
N ASN A 97 -0.06 26.36 19.70
CA ASN A 97 -0.42 26.30 21.11
C ASN A 97 -1.11 27.61 21.57
N GLN A 98 -1.52 27.68 22.84
CA GLN A 98 -2.16 28.88 23.41
C GLN A 98 -1.28 30.15 23.34
N ASN A 99 0.03 29.99 23.31
CA ASN A 99 1.01 31.09 23.20
C ASN A 99 1.32 31.47 21.73
N SER A 100 0.48 31.03 20.78
CA SER A 100 0.66 31.25 19.33
C SER A 100 1.96 30.68 18.75
N THR A 101 2.62 29.76 19.45
CA THR A 101 3.76 29.03 18.90
C THR A 101 3.26 27.97 17.92
N VAL A 102 3.68 28.07 16.67
CA VAL A 102 3.34 27.11 15.61
C VAL A 102 4.14 25.82 15.81
N VAL A 103 3.45 24.69 15.89
CA VAL A 103 4.08 23.35 15.98
C VAL A 103 4.01 22.58 14.65
N TRP A 104 3.09 22.95 13.77
CA TRP A 104 2.92 22.34 12.45
C TRP A 104 2.23 23.31 11.49
N SER A 105 2.61 23.27 10.22
CA SER A 105 1.91 23.99 9.15
C SER A 105 1.94 23.21 7.84
N SER A 106 0.88 23.31 7.04
CA SER A 106 0.86 22.76 5.69
C SER A 106 1.77 23.56 4.75
N ARG A 107 2.23 22.91 3.68
CA ARG A 107 2.91 23.57 2.56
C ARG A 107 1.97 23.66 1.38
N MET A 108 1.59 24.88 1.00
CA MET A 108 0.66 25.14 -0.08
C MET A 108 1.34 24.90 -1.44
N THR A 109 0.61 24.30 -2.38
CA THR A 109 1.07 24.10 -3.76
C THR A 109 0.66 25.25 -4.68
N THR A 110 -0.41 25.97 -4.33
CA THR A 110 -0.94 27.11 -5.08
C THR A 110 -1.44 28.20 -4.13
N ASN A 111 -1.50 29.43 -4.63
CA ASN A 111 -2.07 30.55 -3.89
C ASN A 111 -3.60 30.52 -3.96
N VAL A 112 -4.25 30.84 -2.85
CA VAL A 112 -5.71 30.87 -2.71
C VAL A 112 -6.13 32.26 -2.24
N ARG A 113 -7.18 32.85 -2.83
CA ARG A 113 -7.63 34.21 -2.47
C ARG A 113 -8.54 34.20 -1.25
N ASN A 114 -9.50 33.29 -1.22
CA ASN A 114 -10.43 33.12 -0.11
C ASN A 114 -10.29 31.69 0.47
N PRO A 115 -9.22 31.44 1.26
CA PRO A 115 -8.89 30.09 1.66
C PRO A 115 -9.86 29.51 2.68
N VAL A 116 -10.38 28.32 2.37
CA VAL A 116 -11.21 27.51 3.26
C VAL A 116 -10.66 26.10 3.32
N ALA A 117 -10.49 25.58 4.53
CA ALA A 117 -10.24 24.17 4.74
C ALA A 117 -11.55 23.41 4.93
N GLN A 118 -11.71 22.27 4.27
CA GLN A 118 -12.93 21.48 4.31
C GLN A 118 -12.61 20.00 4.50
N LEU A 119 -13.34 19.33 5.38
CA LEU A 119 -13.33 17.88 5.52
C LEU A 119 -14.37 17.27 4.58
N LEU A 120 -13.90 16.60 3.53
CA LEU A 120 -14.77 15.93 2.56
C LEU A 120 -15.35 14.63 3.12
N ASN A 121 -16.44 14.14 2.50
CA ASN A 121 -17.06 12.85 2.83
C ASN A 121 -16.13 11.65 2.60
N THR A 122 -15.07 11.83 1.81
CA THR A 122 -14.02 10.82 1.62
C THR A 122 -13.06 10.72 2.82
N GLY A 123 -13.11 11.67 3.76
CA GLY A 123 -12.15 11.84 4.83
C GLY A 123 -10.95 12.73 4.44
N ASN A 124 -10.87 13.17 3.18
CA ASN A 124 -9.79 14.06 2.74
C ASN A 124 -10.01 15.48 3.30
N LEU A 125 -9.10 15.96 4.15
CA LEU A 125 -9.02 17.36 4.53
C LEU A 125 -8.34 18.13 3.40
N VAL A 126 -9.03 19.10 2.81
CA VAL A 126 -8.51 19.88 1.67
C VAL A 126 -8.50 21.36 1.98
N VAL A 127 -7.61 22.10 1.34
CA VAL A 127 -7.67 23.56 1.25
C VAL A 127 -8.04 23.95 -0.17
N ARG A 128 -9.08 24.76 -0.31
CA ARG A 128 -9.59 25.27 -1.58
C ARG A 128 -9.92 26.76 -1.49
N ASP A 129 -10.10 27.37 -2.66
CA ASP A 129 -10.72 28.69 -2.75
C ASP A 129 -12.23 28.56 -2.52
N ALA A 130 -12.80 29.40 -1.66
CA ALA A 130 -14.23 29.42 -1.42
C ALA A 130 -15.01 29.92 -2.63
N ASP A 131 -14.37 30.73 -3.47
CA ASP A 131 -14.99 31.43 -4.59
C ASP A 131 -14.77 30.68 -5.93
N ALA A 132 -14.08 29.54 -5.92
CA ALA A 132 -13.86 28.73 -7.13
C ALA A 132 -15.10 27.91 -7.50
N ASP A 133 -15.39 27.81 -8.80
CA ASP A 133 -16.46 26.95 -9.33
C ASP A 133 -16.22 25.48 -8.93
N ASP A 134 -17.28 24.82 -8.44
CA ASP A 134 -17.25 23.42 -7.96
C ASP A 134 -16.71 22.41 -8.99
N GLY A 135 -16.70 22.76 -10.28
CA GLY A 135 -16.22 21.93 -11.38
C GLY A 135 -14.70 21.93 -11.62
N ILE A 136 -13.93 22.84 -11.01
CA ILE A 136 -12.46 22.95 -11.18
C ILE A 136 -11.79 22.94 -9.81
N SER A 137 -11.97 21.88 -9.03
CA SER A 137 -11.34 21.78 -7.70
C SER A 137 -9.89 21.30 -7.80
N THR A 138 -8.98 22.21 -8.15
CA THR A 138 -7.56 22.02 -7.84
C THR A 138 -7.33 22.43 -6.39
N TYR A 139 -7.13 21.44 -5.50
CA TYR A 139 -6.84 21.72 -4.10
C TYR A 139 -5.43 22.30 -3.95
N ALA A 140 -5.33 23.38 -3.18
CA ALA A 140 -4.05 24.02 -2.87
C ALA A 140 -3.25 23.24 -1.80
N TRP A 141 -3.95 22.36 -1.07
CA TRP A 141 -3.36 21.32 -0.22
C TRP A 141 -4.40 20.22 0.02
N GLN A 142 -3.96 18.97 0.19
CA GLN A 142 -4.83 17.85 0.55
C GLN A 142 -4.14 16.88 1.51
N GLY A 143 -4.86 16.40 2.52
CA GLY A 143 -4.36 15.44 3.50
C GLY A 143 -4.02 14.08 2.90
N PHE A 144 -4.73 13.69 1.83
CA PHE A 144 -4.45 12.45 1.10
C PHE A 144 -3.06 12.41 0.43
N ASP A 145 -2.40 13.57 0.23
CA ASP A 145 -1.01 13.63 -0.24
C ASP A 145 0.01 13.39 0.89
N TYR A 146 -0.44 13.39 2.15
CA TYR A 146 0.39 13.20 3.36
C TYR A 146 -0.22 12.13 4.27
N PRO A 147 -0.29 10.86 3.82
CA PRO A 147 -0.76 9.74 4.65
C PRO A 147 0.02 9.59 5.96
N THR A 148 -0.61 8.91 6.94
CA THR A 148 0.09 8.47 8.16
C THR A 148 0.38 6.97 8.11
N ASP A 149 -0.23 6.16 8.94
CA ASP A 149 -0.09 4.70 8.93
C ASP A 149 -1.16 3.99 8.08
N THR A 150 -2.20 4.74 7.70
CA THR A 150 -3.43 4.20 7.10
C THR A 150 -3.72 4.82 5.74
N MET A 151 -4.13 3.97 4.81
CA MET A 151 -4.71 4.31 3.51
C MET A 151 -6.22 4.05 3.54
N LEU A 152 -7.00 5.07 3.17
CA LEU A 152 -8.44 5.02 3.00
C LEU A 152 -8.81 4.84 1.52
N ALA A 153 -10.09 4.54 1.26
CA ALA A 153 -10.62 4.54 -0.10
C ALA A 153 -10.42 5.92 -0.76
N GLY A 154 -9.95 5.94 -2.01
CA GLY A 154 -9.63 7.14 -2.76
C GLY A 154 -8.23 7.71 -2.52
N MET A 155 -7.47 7.19 -1.55
CA MET A 155 -6.05 7.55 -1.37
C MET A 155 -5.15 6.88 -2.40
N LYS A 156 -3.98 7.46 -2.63
CA LYS A 156 -2.90 6.90 -3.45
C LYS A 156 -1.66 6.62 -2.59
N VAL A 157 -1.03 5.48 -2.81
CA VAL A 157 0.33 5.16 -2.34
C VAL A 157 1.24 5.06 -3.55
N GLY A 158 2.49 5.52 -3.45
CA GLY A 158 3.44 5.53 -4.56
C GLY A 158 3.88 6.93 -4.98
N VAL A 159 4.50 7.02 -6.16
CA VAL A 159 5.22 8.20 -6.63
C VAL A 159 4.43 8.95 -7.69
N ASP A 160 4.27 10.25 -7.46
CA ASP A 160 3.74 11.22 -8.41
C ASP A 160 4.92 12.10 -8.87
N PHE A 161 5.36 11.89 -10.11
CA PHE A 161 6.54 12.54 -10.67
C PHE A 161 6.28 14.02 -10.98
N VAL A 162 5.04 14.36 -11.30
CA VAL A 162 4.62 15.75 -11.58
C VAL A 162 4.67 16.58 -10.31
N LYS A 163 4.10 16.08 -9.21
CA LYS A 163 4.12 16.74 -7.89
C LYS A 163 5.44 16.56 -7.13
N ARG A 164 6.33 15.68 -7.61
CA ARG A 164 7.56 15.23 -6.91
C ARG A 164 7.25 14.70 -5.51
N LEU A 165 6.19 13.91 -5.41
CA LEU A 165 5.65 13.43 -4.14
C LEU A 165 5.72 11.91 -4.09
N ASN A 166 6.26 11.37 -3.00
CA ASN A 166 6.24 9.93 -2.71
C ASN A 166 5.35 9.69 -1.49
N ARG A 167 4.17 9.09 -1.72
CA ARG A 167 3.18 8.79 -0.68
C ARG A 167 3.49 7.40 -0.10
N THR A 168 3.79 7.34 1.19
CA THR A 168 4.12 6.10 1.91
C THR A 168 3.29 6.00 3.18
N LEU A 169 2.97 4.79 3.64
CA LEU A 169 2.33 4.61 4.95
C LEU A 169 3.42 4.32 5.97
N THR A 170 3.48 5.07 7.06
CA THR A 170 4.48 4.86 8.13
C THR A 170 3.76 4.56 9.43
N ALA A 171 4.03 3.39 10.01
CA ALA A 171 3.40 2.94 11.23
C ALA A 171 3.67 3.90 12.40
N TRP A 172 2.78 3.87 13.39
CA TRP A 172 3.01 4.51 14.67
C TRP A 172 4.13 3.78 15.42
N THR A 173 4.76 4.48 16.37
CA THR A 173 5.79 3.90 17.24
C THR A 173 5.17 2.96 18.27
N SER A 174 3.99 3.31 18.77
CA SER A 174 3.16 2.45 19.63
C SER A 174 1.70 2.91 19.59
N ASP A 175 0.79 2.15 20.19
CA ASP A 175 -0.62 2.55 20.32
C ASP A 175 -0.80 3.90 21.08
N SER A 176 0.20 4.28 21.88
CA SER A 176 0.22 5.53 22.65
C SER A 176 1.08 6.65 22.04
N ASP A 177 1.78 6.37 20.93
CA ASP A 177 2.70 7.31 20.30
C ASP A 177 2.60 7.30 18.76
N PRO A 178 1.95 8.32 18.16
CA PRO A 178 1.76 8.39 16.73
C PRO A 178 3.03 8.78 15.96
N SER A 179 4.15 9.05 16.64
CA SER A 179 5.41 9.36 15.96
C SER A 179 5.80 8.26 14.93
N PRO A 180 6.41 8.62 13.80
CA PRO A 180 6.84 7.66 12.79
C PRO A 180 7.76 6.58 13.36
N SER A 181 7.44 5.30 13.11
CA SER A 181 8.33 4.18 13.41
C SER A 181 9.21 3.82 12.22
N PRO A 182 10.17 2.87 12.37
CA PRO A 182 10.96 2.37 11.24
C PRO A 182 10.15 1.57 10.22
N TYR A 183 8.91 1.16 10.54
CA TYR A 183 8.08 0.37 9.64
C TYR A 183 7.29 1.24 8.68
N TYR A 184 7.48 1.03 7.39
CA TYR A 184 6.75 1.76 6.37
C TYR A 184 6.45 0.93 5.12
N PHE A 185 5.38 1.31 4.44
CA PHE A 185 4.88 0.70 3.22
C PHE A 185 4.99 1.68 2.05
N MET A 186 5.55 1.22 0.94
CA MET A 186 5.85 2.03 -0.24
C MET A 186 5.72 1.23 -1.53
N ILE A 187 5.74 1.92 -2.68
CA ILE A 187 5.95 1.30 -3.98
C ILE A 187 7.40 1.49 -4.41
N ASP A 188 8.14 0.39 -4.60
CA ASP A 188 9.45 0.40 -5.24
C ASP A 188 9.27 0.51 -6.74
N VAL A 189 9.86 1.56 -7.33
CA VAL A 189 9.70 1.87 -8.76
C VAL A 189 10.82 1.28 -9.62
N ARG A 190 11.74 0.51 -9.03
CA ARG A 190 12.84 -0.14 -9.75
C ARG A 190 12.35 -1.39 -10.46
N GLY A 191 12.82 -1.60 -11.69
CA GLY A 191 12.37 -2.72 -12.53
C GLY A 191 10.88 -2.64 -12.82
N ASP A 192 10.14 -3.70 -12.51
CA ASP A 192 8.67 -3.66 -12.55
C ASP A 192 8.12 -3.32 -11.17
N PRO A 193 7.33 -2.25 -10.98
CA PRO A 193 7.09 -1.75 -9.65
C PRO A 193 6.34 -2.71 -8.72
N GLU A 194 6.72 -2.67 -7.45
CA GLU A 194 6.24 -3.61 -6.42
C GLU A 194 5.90 -2.89 -5.13
N GLU A 195 4.91 -3.38 -4.38
CA GLU A 195 4.68 -2.90 -3.02
C GLU A 195 5.66 -3.57 -2.06
N LEU A 196 6.27 -2.75 -1.21
CA LEU A 196 7.19 -3.19 -0.17
C LEU A 196 6.71 -2.75 1.19
N LEU A 197 6.83 -3.66 2.16
CA LEU A 197 6.88 -3.33 3.57
C LEU A 197 8.34 -3.38 4.02
N CYS A 198 8.80 -2.33 4.68
CA CYS A 198 10.19 -2.15 5.06
C CYS A 198 10.33 -1.86 6.56
N GLU A 199 11.48 -2.23 7.12
CA GLU A 199 11.98 -1.82 8.43
C GLU A 199 13.29 -1.07 8.21
N GLY A 200 13.23 0.27 8.21
CA GLY A 200 14.34 1.09 7.75
C GLY A 200 14.78 0.67 6.33
N SER A 201 16.04 0.28 6.16
CA SER A 201 16.55 -0.15 4.85
C SER A 201 16.28 -1.62 4.50
N LYS A 202 15.67 -2.41 5.39
CA LYS A 202 15.46 -3.85 5.20
C LYS A 202 14.06 -4.11 4.66
N LYS A 203 13.94 -4.94 3.62
CA LYS A 203 12.65 -5.44 3.13
C LYS A 203 12.10 -6.47 4.13
N VAL A 204 10.86 -6.28 4.57
CA VAL A 204 10.11 -7.20 5.43
C VAL A 204 9.20 -8.09 4.60
N TRP A 205 8.55 -7.50 3.59
CA TRP A 205 7.66 -8.18 2.67
C TRP A 205 7.62 -7.48 1.32
N ARG A 206 7.25 -8.24 0.29
CA ARG A 206 7.09 -7.78 -1.10
C ARG A 206 5.84 -8.40 -1.70
N SER A 207 5.04 -7.59 -2.40
CA SER A 207 3.81 -8.03 -3.06
C SER A 207 4.05 -8.85 -4.33
N GLY A 208 5.21 -8.73 -4.96
CA GLY A 208 5.35 -9.06 -6.38
C GLY A 208 4.83 -7.91 -7.27
N PRO A 209 5.16 -7.91 -8.57
CA PRO A 209 4.67 -6.89 -9.50
C PRO A 209 3.17 -7.00 -9.76
N TRP A 210 2.58 -5.90 -10.22
CA TRP A 210 1.19 -5.83 -10.67
C TRP A 210 1.03 -6.48 -12.05
N ASN A 211 0.17 -7.48 -12.16
CA ASN A 211 0.01 -8.26 -13.39
C ASN A 211 -1.14 -7.79 -14.30
N GLY A 212 -1.64 -6.58 -14.13
CA GLY A 212 -2.83 -6.05 -14.82
C GLY A 212 -4.13 -6.23 -14.02
N ILE A 213 -4.21 -7.26 -13.17
CA ILE A 213 -5.41 -7.57 -12.37
C ILE A 213 -5.14 -7.38 -10.87
N ARG A 214 -3.96 -7.80 -10.41
CA ARG A 214 -3.55 -7.83 -9.01
C ARG A 214 -2.04 -7.91 -8.90
N TYR A 215 -1.51 -7.74 -7.69
CA TYR A 215 -0.12 -8.11 -7.41
C TYR A 215 0.04 -9.63 -7.37
N SER A 216 1.10 -10.16 -7.98
CA SER A 216 1.30 -11.61 -8.13
C SER A 216 1.35 -12.38 -6.80
N GLY A 217 1.80 -11.73 -5.72
CA GLY A 217 1.87 -12.28 -4.36
C GLY A 217 0.67 -11.95 -3.46
N ILE A 218 -0.37 -11.26 -3.96
CA ILE A 218 -1.58 -10.94 -3.17
C ILE A 218 -2.80 -11.61 -3.80
N PRO A 219 -3.01 -12.92 -3.59
CA PRO A 219 -4.14 -13.64 -4.18
C PRO A 219 -5.50 -13.22 -3.61
N ALA A 220 -5.52 -12.69 -2.39
CA ALA A 220 -6.74 -12.38 -1.65
C ALA A 220 -7.65 -11.36 -2.37
N THR A 221 -7.12 -10.48 -3.23
CA THR A 221 -7.89 -9.43 -3.92
C THR A 221 -9.01 -9.99 -4.80
N LEU A 222 -8.88 -11.23 -5.28
CA LEU A 222 -9.91 -11.92 -6.08
C LEU A 222 -11.22 -12.17 -5.31
N THR A 223 -11.16 -12.19 -3.98
CA THR A 223 -12.32 -12.52 -3.14
C THR A 223 -13.14 -11.30 -2.73
N TYR A 224 -12.71 -10.08 -3.10
CA TYR A 224 -13.32 -8.87 -2.57
C TYR A 224 -14.50 -8.42 -3.41
N ILE A 225 -15.64 -8.31 -2.75
CA ILE A 225 -16.86 -7.78 -3.32
C ILE A 225 -16.96 -6.28 -2.98
N GLY A 226 -17.28 -5.45 -3.97
CA GLY A 226 -17.43 -4.01 -3.77
C GLY A 226 -16.11 -3.22 -3.72
N PHE A 227 -15.00 -3.80 -4.21
CA PHE A 227 -13.72 -3.13 -4.35
C PHE A 227 -13.40 -2.84 -5.81
N ASN A 228 -12.77 -1.70 -6.06
CA ASN A 228 -12.13 -1.38 -7.32
C ASN A 228 -10.66 -1.00 -7.04
N PHE A 229 -9.73 -1.78 -7.55
CA PHE A 229 -8.30 -1.55 -7.41
C PHE A 229 -7.76 -0.92 -8.68
N SER A 230 -6.92 0.09 -8.52
CA SER A 230 -6.26 0.75 -9.65
C SER A 230 -4.78 0.88 -9.37
N PHE A 231 -3.99 0.40 -10.33
CA PHE A 231 -2.55 0.60 -10.39
C PHE A 231 -2.22 1.37 -11.66
N ILE A 232 -1.65 2.56 -11.50
CA ILE A 232 -1.24 3.43 -12.59
C ILE A 232 0.28 3.36 -12.68
N ASN A 233 0.82 3.08 -13.85
CA ASN A 233 2.25 3.03 -14.13
C ASN A 233 2.53 3.67 -15.50
N ASN A 234 2.77 4.98 -15.49
CA ASN A 234 3.06 5.80 -16.66
C ASN A 234 4.10 6.89 -16.32
N GLU A 235 4.33 7.82 -17.25
CA GLU A 235 5.32 8.89 -17.10
C GLU A 235 4.95 9.94 -16.02
N GLN A 236 3.66 10.05 -15.68
CA GLN A 236 3.19 11.01 -14.67
C GLN A 236 3.24 10.43 -13.26
N GLU A 237 2.85 9.17 -13.08
CA GLU A 237 2.79 8.52 -11.77
C GLU A 237 2.94 7.00 -11.82
N ILE A 238 3.47 6.46 -10.71
CA ILE A 238 3.44 5.05 -10.36
C ILE A 238 2.74 4.94 -9.01
N THR A 239 1.43 4.64 -9.02
CA THR A 239 0.61 4.66 -7.81
C THR A 239 -0.39 3.50 -7.75
N TYR A 240 -0.66 3.08 -6.53
CA TYR A 240 -1.74 2.17 -6.18
C TYR A 240 -2.85 2.93 -5.45
N SER A 241 -4.09 2.62 -5.80
CA SER A 241 -5.29 3.13 -5.13
C SER A 241 -6.37 2.07 -5.08
N TYR A 242 -7.30 2.24 -4.14
CA TYR A 242 -8.52 1.46 -4.12
C TYR A 242 -9.72 2.36 -3.82
N ASN A 243 -10.87 1.98 -4.38
CA ASN A 243 -12.17 2.54 -4.04
C ASN A 243 -13.09 1.41 -3.58
N THR A 244 -14.13 1.77 -2.83
CA THR A 244 -15.14 0.84 -2.34
C THR A 244 -16.54 1.30 -2.72
N SER A 245 -17.50 0.38 -2.79
CA SER A 245 -18.92 0.74 -2.80
C SER A 245 -19.27 1.49 -1.51
N SER A 246 -20.30 2.34 -1.56
CA SER A 246 -20.69 3.21 -0.43
C SER A 246 -21.02 2.46 0.88
N SER A 247 -21.40 1.18 0.80
CA SER A 247 -21.68 0.33 1.95
C SER A 247 -20.45 -0.30 2.60
N VAL A 248 -19.26 -0.18 2.01
CA VAL A 248 -18.06 -0.89 2.45
C VAL A 248 -17.04 0.12 3.00
N LEU A 249 -16.87 0.10 4.33
CA LEU A 249 -15.78 0.81 4.99
C LEU A 249 -14.57 -0.12 5.11
N SER A 250 -13.47 0.27 4.48
CA SER A 250 -12.20 -0.45 4.53
C SER A 250 -11.03 0.48 4.73
N LYS A 251 -10.04 0.00 5.48
CA LYS A 251 -8.74 0.64 5.67
C LYS A 251 -7.60 -0.35 5.45
N LEU A 252 -6.48 0.14 4.94
CA LEU A 252 -5.21 -0.57 4.86
C LEU A 252 -4.20 0.12 5.78
N THR A 253 -3.69 -0.56 6.79
CA THR A 253 -2.86 0.04 7.85
C THR A 253 -1.55 -0.73 8.03
N VAL A 254 -0.44 -0.02 8.22
CA VAL A 254 0.82 -0.59 8.70
C VAL A 254 0.88 -0.41 10.21
N ASN A 255 1.01 -1.50 10.97
CA ASN A 255 1.11 -1.42 12.43
C ASN A 255 2.56 -1.43 12.94
N GLN A 256 2.72 -1.12 14.22
CA GLN A 256 4.00 -1.04 14.94
C GLN A 256 4.80 -2.36 14.97
N SER A 257 4.17 -3.49 14.65
CA SER A 257 4.82 -4.81 14.59
C SER A 257 5.39 -5.13 13.20
N GLY A 258 5.31 -4.19 12.26
CA GLY A 258 5.77 -4.41 10.89
C GLY A 258 4.83 -5.36 10.14
N VAL A 259 3.52 -5.17 10.30
CA VAL A 259 2.49 -5.93 9.59
C VAL A 259 1.60 -4.96 8.82
N LEU A 260 1.39 -5.24 7.53
CA LEU A 260 0.41 -4.57 6.69
C LEU A 260 -0.92 -5.31 6.78
N GLN A 261 -2.01 -4.63 7.13
CA GLN A 261 -3.30 -5.26 7.38
C GLN A 261 -4.43 -4.53 6.66
N ARG A 262 -5.34 -5.28 6.03
CA ARG A 262 -6.61 -4.72 5.57
C ARG A 262 -7.73 -5.12 6.50
N SER A 263 -8.50 -4.12 6.89
CA SER A 263 -9.68 -4.31 7.73
C SER A 263 -10.95 -3.89 7.00
N LEU A 264 -12.05 -4.57 7.31
CA LEU A 264 -13.42 -4.16 6.96
C LEU A 264 -14.17 -3.84 8.24
N TRP A 265 -14.99 -2.80 8.23
CA TRP A 265 -15.89 -2.52 9.34
C TRP A 265 -17.09 -3.48 9.28
N VAL A 266 -17.43 -4.09 10.41
CA VAL A 266 -18.58 -4.99 10.54
C VAL A 266 -19.61 -4.33 11.46
N GLU A 267 -20.67 -3.77 10.86
CA GLU A 267 -21.69 -3.00 11.58
C GLU A 267 -22.34 -3.76 12.74
N ASP A 268 -22.71 -5.03 12.53
CA ASP A 268 -23.37 -5.86 13.56
C ASP A 268 -22.53 -6.01 14.84
N SER A 269 -21.21 -6.08 14.69
CA SER A 269 -20.28 -6.20 15.80
C SER A 269 -19.74 -4.86 16.31
N GLY A 270 -19.82 -3.81 15.47
CA GLY A 270 -19.17 -2.53 15.73
C GLY A 270 -17.65 -2.64 15.87
N MET A 271 -17.00 -3.51 15.07
CA MET A 271 -15.56 -3.77 15.12
C MET A 271 -14.94 -3.87 13.72
N TRP A 272 -13.62 -3.62 13.67
CA TRP A 272 -12.81 -3.87 12.50
C TRP A 272 -12.44 -5.36 12.41
N ASN A 273 -12.89 -6.03 11.36
CA ASN A 273 -12.46 -7.37 11.03
C ASN A 273 -11.23 -7.32 10.12
N VAL A 274 -10.11 -7.89 10.56
CA VAL A 274 -8.90 -8.01 9.74
C VAL A 274 -9.09 -9.16 8.76
N ILE A 275 -9.29 -8.83 7.48
CA ILE A 275 -9.56 -9.83 6.44
C ILE A 275 -8.29 -10.46 5.87
N TRP A 276 -7.14 -9.78 6.00
CA TRP A 276 -5.82 -10.32 5.70
C TRP A 276 -4.73 -9.44 6.28
N TYR A 277 -3.54 -10.03 6.37
CA TYR A 277 -2.33 -9.34 6.77
C TYR A 277 -1.10 -9.92 6.05
N TRP A 278 -0.05 -9.12 5.92
CA TRP A 278 1.25 -9.55 5.39
C TRP A 278 2.39 -9.09 6.31
N PRO A 279 3.46 -9.91 6.48
CA PRO A 279 3.62 -11.29 5.99
C PRO A 279 2.60 -12.27 6.59
N ILE A 280 2.11 -13.27 5.83
CA ILE A 280 1.13 -14.27 6.34
C ILE A 280 1.82 -15.53 6.89
N ASP A 281 2.99 -15.87 6.36
CA ASP A 281 3.79 -17.02 6.76
C ASP A 281 5.28 -16.83 6.39
N GLN A 282 6.10 -17.85 6.65
CA GLN A 282 7.55 -17.79 6.47
C GLN A 282 7.97 -17.52 5.01
N CYS A 283 7.17 -17.94 4.00
CA CYS A 283 7.48 -17.69 2.59
C CYS A 283 7.32 -16.21 2.19
N ASP A 284 6.61 -15.42 3.00
CA ASP A 284 6.43 -13.99 2.79
C ASP A 284 7.35 -13.13 3.65
N ASP A 285 7.91 -13.70 4.72
CA ASP A 285 8.79 -12.97 5.62
C ASP A 285 10.22 -12.91 5.06
N MET A 286 10.51 -11.80 4.38
CA MET A 286 11.83 -11.52 3.80
C MET A 286 12.92 -11.30 4.85
N ARG A 287 12.60 -11.23 6.15
CA ARG A 287 13.60 -11.21 7.22
C ARG A 287 14.16 -12.60 7.48
N VAL A 288 13.31 -13.62 7.36
CA VAL A 288 13.68 -15.04 7.51
C VAL A 288 14.43 -15.53 6.28
N ARG A 289 13.98 -15.13 5.07
CA ARG A 289 14.52 -15.59 3.77
C ARG A 289 14.65 -17.12 3.75
N PRO A 290 13.52 -17.85 3.89
CA PRO A 290 13.58 -19.30 4.06
C PRO A 290 14.28 -20.00 2.90
N CYS A 291 14.13 -19.47 1.68
CA CYS A 291 14.72 -20.03 0.47
C CYS A 291 15.69 -19.03 -0.17
N GLY A 292 16.89 -19.51 -0.49
CA GLY A 292 17.92 -18.76 -1.21
C GLY A 292 17.63 -18.66 -2.72
N PRO A 293 18.59 -18.13 -3.50
CA PRO A 293 18.42 -17.92 -4.93
C PRO A 293 18.10 -19.20 -5.70
N PHE A 294 17.25 -19.10 -6.73
CA PHE A 294 16.77 -20.22 -7.57
C PHE A 294 16.08 -21.37 -6.80
N ALA A 295 15.64 -21.13 -5.57
CA ALA A 295 14.74 -21.99 -4.82
C ALA A 295 13.36 -21.33 -4.73
N ALA A 296 12.30 -22.13 -4.75
CA ALA A 296 10.93 -21.69 -4.60
C ALA A 296 10.39 -22.09 -3.22
N CYS A 297 9.69 -21.17 -2.56
CA CYS A 297 9.03 -21.43 -1.29
C CYS A 297 7.58 -21.90 -1.51
N ASN A 298 7.22 -23.03 -0.90
CA ASN A 298 5.85 -23.52 -0.81
C ASN A 298 5.53 -23.80 0.67
N PRO A 299 4.62 -23.05 1.31
CA PRO A 299 4.34 -23.21 2.74
C PRO A 299 3.71 -24.56 3.10
N ASN A 300 3.24 -25.32 2.10
CA ASN A 300 2.62 -26.63 2.29
C ASN A 300 3.61 -27.80 2.16
N ASN A 301 4.83 -27.54 1.70
CA ASN A 301 5.86 -28.57 1.58
C ASN A 301 6.66 -28.71 2.88
N SER A 302 7.22 -29.91 3.12
CA SER A 302 8.15 -30.17 4.21
C SER A 302 9.36 -30.95 3.67
N PRO A 303 10.51 -30.29 3.41
CA PRO A 303 10.83 -28.88 3.67
C PRO A 303 10.10 -27.89 2.75
N MET A 304 9.96 -26.63 3.17
CA MET A 304 9.22 -25.60 2.42
C MET A 304 9.92 -25.10 1.15
N CYS A 305 11.24 -25.32 1.05
CA CYS A 305 12.05 -24.84 -0.07
C CYS A 305 12.41 -26.00 -0.99
N ASP A 306 12.15 -25.81 -2.28
CA ASP A 306 12.54 -26.74 -3.34
C ASP A 306 13.38 -26.01 -4.39
N CYS A 307 14.41 -26.68 -4.90
CA CYS A 307 15.13 -26.18 -6.06
C CYS A 307 14.23 -26.26 -7.29
N ILE A 308 14.27 -25.21 -8.12
CA ILE A 308 13.59 -25.20 -9.42
C ILE A 308 14.05 -26.40 -10.26
N GLN A 309 13.17 -26.97 -11.09
CA GLN A 309 13.56 -28.04 -12.02
C GLN A 309 14.82 -27.63 -12.81
N GLY A 310 15.77 -28.56 -12.96
CA GLY A 310 17.07 -28.27 -13.59
C GLY A 310 18.10 -27.61 -12.65
N PHE A 311 17.77 -27.38 -11.38
CA PHE A 311 18.69 -26.91 -10.35
C PHE A 311 18.91 -27.96 -9.25
N LYS A 312 20.00 -27.81 -8.49
CA LYS A 312 20.38 -28.63 -7.34
C LYS A 312 20.84 -27.72 -6.19
N PRO A 313 20.77 -28.18 -4.92
CA PRO A 313 21.22 -27.37 -3.80
C PRO A 313 22.67 -26.93 -3.98
N LYS A 314 22.95 -25.64 -3.73
CA LYS A 314 24.32 -25.11 -3.78
C LYS A 314 25.19 -25.74 -2.69
N SER A 315 24.59 -25.97 -1.52
CA SER A 315 25.21 -26.60 -0.35
C SER A 315 24.38 -27.81 0.10
N PRO A 316 24.61 -29.02 -0.45
CA PRO A 316 23.80 -30.21 -0.13
C PRO A 316 23.77 -30.56 1.36
N ALA A 317 24.88 -30.37 2.09
CA ALA A 317 24.95 -30.63 3.52
C ALA A 317 24.01 -29.69 4.31
N LYS A 318 24.03 -28.39 4.04
CA LYS A 318 23.11 -27.42 4.68
C LYS A 318 21.65 -27.70 4.31
N TRP A 319 21.40 -28.03 3.05
CA TRP A 319 20.07 -28.37 2.56
C TRP A 319 19.45 -29.56 3.30
N LEU A 320 20.25 -30.59 3.62
CA LEU A 320 19.81 -31.73 4.44
C LEU A 320 19.38 -31.32 5.86
N TYR A 321 19.99 -30.27 6.42
CA TYR A 321 19.60 -29.66 7.70
C TYR A 321 18.52 -28.59 7.55
N ARG A 322 17.89 -28.48 6.37
CA ARG A 322 16.84 -27.49 6.05
C ARG A 322 17.33 -26.04 6.09
N ASP A 323 18.63 -25.82 6.01
CA ASP A 323 19.22 -24.51 5.71
C ASP A 323 19.33 -24.36 4.19
N ALA A 324 18.33 -23.67 3.62
CA ALA A 324 18.21 -23.41 2.20
C ALA A 324 18.70 -22.00 1.79
N MET A 325 19.38 -21.27 2.69
CA MET A 325 19.78 -19.87 2.45
C MET A 325 20.77 -19.70 1.29
N ASP A 326 21.64 -20.70 1.07
CA ASP A 326 22.61 -20.70 -0.03
C ASP A 326 21.92 -20.89 -1.41
N GLY A 327 20.65 -21.31 -1.41
CA GLY A 327 19.86 -21.52 -2.62
C GLY A 327 20.33 -22.69 -3.46
N CYS A 328 20.08 -22.57 -4.76
CA CYS A 328 20.29 -23.61 -5.74
C CYS A 328 21.16 -23.12 -6.90
N VAL A 329 21.85 -24.06 -7.55
CA VAL A 329 22.64 -23.82 -8.75
C VAL A 329 22.19 -24.76 -9.86
N ARG A 330 22.40 -24.36 -11.11
CA ARG A 330 22.02 -25.19 -12.26
C ARG A 330 22.73 -26.55 -12.21
N LYS A 331 22.01 -27.60 -12.61
CA LYS A 331 22.60 -28.93 -12.82
C LYS A 331 23.53 -28.90 -14.02
N THR A 332 23.07 -28.31 -15.12
CA THR A 332 23.80 -28.20 -16.38
C THR A 332 24.05 -26.73 -16.75
N LYS A 333 25.23 -26.43 -17.29
CA LYS A 333 25.56 -25.10 -17.79
C LYS A 333 24.73 -24.80 -19.05
N LEU A 334 24.27 -23.55 -19.17
CA LEU A 334 23.57 -23.06 -20.36
C LEU A 334 24.50 -23.09 -21.58
N ASP A 335 23.92 -23.40 -22.75
CA ASP A 335 24.58 -23.42 -24.05
C ASP A 335 23.98 -22.36 -24.97
N CYS A 336 24.08 -21.11 -24.52
CA CYS A 336 23.54 -19.96 -25.23
C CYS A 336 24.15 -19.78 -26.63
N LYS A 337 25.45 -20.04 -26.80
CA LYS A 337 26.16 -19.80 -28.07
C LYS A 337 25.63 -20.66 -29.20
N ASN A 338 25.23 -21.90 -28.89
CA ASN A 338 24.65 -22.81 -29.87
C ASN A 338 23.12 -22.68 -29.95
N GLY A 339 22.51 -21.81 -29.14
CA GLY A 339 21.07 -21.54 -29.16
C GLY A 339 20.19 -22.72 -28.74
N THR A 340 20.71 -23.67 -27.97
CA THR A 340 19.99 -24.89 -27.58
C THR A 340 19.21 -24.76 -26.28
N ASP A 341 19.42 -23.67 -25.53
CA ASP A 341 18.68 -23.42 -24.30
C ASP A 341 17.16 -23.32 -24.56
N GLY A 342 16.37 -23.65 -23.54
CA GLY A 342 14.93 -23.43 -23.55
C GLY A 342 14.44 -22.98 -22.19
N PHE A 343 13.14 -23.13 -21.92
CA PHE A 343 12.52 -22.64 -20.69
C PHE A 343 11.64 -23.70 -20.06
N HIS A 344 11.77 -23.81 -18.74
CA HIS A 344 10.83 -24.52 -17.89
C HIS A 344 9.84 -23.51 -17.29
N VAL A 345 8.55 -23.86 -17.32
CA VAL A 345 7.48 -23.03 -16.78
C VAL A 345 7.23 -23.41 -15.33
N ILE A 346 7.29 -22.44 -14.44
CA ILE A 346 6.80 -22.57 -13.07
C ILE A 346 5.48 -21.80 -13.00
N SER A 347 4.39 -22.52 -12.81
CA SER A 347 3.06 -21.92 -12.68
C SER A 347 2.79 -21.42 -11.27
N ASN A 348 1.81 -20.51 -11.16
CA ASN A 348 1.26 -20.04 -9.89
C ASN A 348 2.30 -19.39 -8.96
N THR A 349 3.21 -18.62 -9.54
CA THR A 349 4.27 -17.97 -8.77
C THR A 349 3.90 -16.55 -8.32
N LYS A 350 4.31 -16.19 -7.11
CA LYS A 350 4.71 -14.81 -6.82
C LYS A 350 6.05 -14.61 -7.54
N LEU A 351 6.07 -13.80 -8.59
CA LEU A 351 7.26 -13.60 -9.43
C LEU A 351 8.44 -13.14 -8.58
N ALA A 352 9.67 -13.49 -8.97
CA ALA A 352 10.89 -13.11 -8.25
C ALA A 352 11.05 -11.58 -8.13
N ASP A 353 11.90 -11.12 -7.20
CA ASP A 353 12.23 -9.69 -7.00
C ASP A 353 12.59 -9.03 -8.34
N THR A 354 11.92 -7.93 -8.68
CA THR A 354 12.05 -7.27 -9.99
C THR A 354 13.03 -6.11 -9.97
N SER A 355 13.66 -5.76 -8.84
CA SER A 355 14.46 -4.54 -8.71
C SER A 355 15.62 -4.43 -9.70
N ASN A 356 16.13 -5.56 -10.20
CA ASN A 356 17.16 -5.65 -11.24
C ASN A 356 16.65 -6.28 -12.55
N ALA A 357 15.33 -6.37 -12.73
CA ALA A 357 14.70 -6.86 -13.95
C ALA A 357 14.48 -5.71 -14.95
N SER A 358 14.48 -6.03 -16.24
CA SER A 358 14.11 -5.10 -17.30
C SER A 358 12.66 -5.34 -17.73
N VAL A 359 11.93 -4.26 -17.99
CA VAL A 359 10.51 -4.32 -18.39
C VAL A 359 10.33 -3.69 -19.76
N ASP A 360 9.60 -4.37 -20.63
CA ASP A 360 9.22 -3.90 -21.97
C ASP A 360 7.74 -4.18 -22.19
N LYS A 361 6.91 -3.16 -22.02
CA LYS A 361 5.43 -3.27 -22.06
C LYS A 361 4.87 -3.59 -23.46
N ASN A 362 5.67 -3.42 -24.52
CA ASN A 362 5.23 -3.58 -25.89
C ASN A 362 5.49 -4.99 -26.46
N LEU A 363 6.25 -5.82 -25.75
CA LEU A 363 6.57 -7.17 -26.21
C LEU A 363 5.45 -8.16 -25.92
N SER A 364 5.21 -9.07 -26.86
CA SER A 364 4.40 -10.26 -26.61
C SER A 364 5.21 -11.30 -25.82
N LEU A 365 4.52 -12.32 -25.28
CA LEU A 365 5.19 -13.44 -24.61
C LEU A 365 6.21 -14.15 -25.52
N VAL A 366 5.88 -14.31 -26.81
CA VAL A 366 6.80 -14.89 -27.81
C VAL A 366 8.00 -13.97 -28.05
N GLY A 367 7.77 -12.66 -28.14
CA GLY A 367 8.83 -11.66 -28.22
C GLY A 367 9.75 -11.70 -26.99
N CYS A 368 9.17 -11.89 -25.81
CA CYS A 368 9.88 -12.02 -24.54
C CYS A 368 10.81 -13.24 -24.53
N LYS A 369 10.31 -14.40 -24.97
CA LYS A 369 11.10 -15.62 -25.15
C LYS A 369 12.28 -15.39 -26.10
N THR A 370 12.03 -14.81 -27.27
CA THR A 370 13.07 -14.58 -28.28
C THR A 370 14.13 -13.61 -27.76
N LYS A 371 13.73 -12.51 -27.12
CA LYS A 371 14.63 -11.53 -26.51
C LYS A 371 15.50 -12.19 -25.43
N CYS A 372 14.89 -12.95 -24.52
CA CYS A 372 15.63 -13.67 -23.49
C CYS A 372 16.61 -14.71 -24.07
N LEU A 373 16.26 -15.47 -25.11
CA LEU A 373 17.19 -16.42 -25.74
C LEU A 373 18.40 -15.72 -26.37
N SER A 374 18.17 -14.56 -26.99
CA SER A 374 19.23 -13.76 -27.63
C SER A 374 20.22 -13.14 -26.63
N ASP A 375 19.80 -12.94 -25.38
CA ASP A 375 20.64 -12.43 -24.31
C ASP A 375 21.17 -13.58 -23.43
N CYS A 376 22.45 -13.91 -23.54
CA CYS A 376 23.06 -14.98 -22.76
C CYS A 376 23.09 -14.73 -21.24
N SER A 377 22.83 -13.50 -20.79
CA SER A 377 22.70 -13.18 -19.37
C SER A 377 21.29 -13.43 -18.83
N CYS A 378 20.29 -13.57 -19.70
CA CYS A 378 18.91 -13.80 -19.27
C CYS A 378 18.76 -15.13 -18.52
N THR A 379 18.23 -15.06 -17.30
CA THR A 379 17.98 -16.21 -16.43
C THR A 379 16.53 -16.65 -16.45
N ALA A 380 15.58 -15.72 -16.61
CA ALA A 380 14.15 -16.00 -16.71
C ALA A 380 13.38 -14.83 -17.36
N TYR A 381 12.16 -15.10 -17.78
CA TYR A 381 11.22 -14.08 -18.20
C TYR A 381 9.78 -14.38 -17.73
N ALA A 382 8.93 -13.37 -17.70
CA ALA A 382 7.51 -13.47 -17.42
C ALA A 382 6.74 -12.42 -18.22
N GLN A 383 5.43 -12.60 -18.32
CA GLN A 383 4.53 -11.58 -18.85
C GLN A 383 4.38 -10.43 -17.83
N ALA A 384 4.24 -9.18 -18.28
CA ALA A 384 3.99 -8.06 -17.35
C ALA A 384 2.50 -7.86 -17.06
N ASP A 385 1.64 -8.07 -18.06
CA ASP A 385 0.18 -7.94 -17.95
C ASP A 385 -0.50 -9.20 -18.49
N VAL A 386 -1.33 -9.86 -17.69
CA VAL A 386 -2.02 -11.11 -18.07
C VAL A 386 -3.41 -10.89 -18.68
N LEU A 387 -3.90 -9.64 -18.75
CA LEU A 387 -5.20 -9.33 -19.32
C LEU A 387 -5.24 -9.50 -20.84
N ASN A 388 -6.41 -9.88 -21.38
CA ASN A 388 -6.71 -9.89 -22.81
C ASN A 388 -5.72 -10.67 -23.70
N GLY A 389 -5.29 -11.86 -23.27
CA GLY A 389 -4.26 -12.65 -23.97
C GLY A 389 -2.83 -12.23 -23.63
N GLY A 390 -2.71 -11.20 -22.79
CA GLY A 390 -1.54 -10.72 -22.10
C GLY A 390 -0.54 -9.97 -22.97
N SER A 391 0.18 -9.05 -22.34
CA SER A 391 1.17 -8.18 -22.98
C SER A 391 2.30 -7.82 -22.03
N GLY A 392 3.35 -7.23 -22.58
CA GLY A 392 4.54 -6.84 -21.85
C GLY A 392 5.42 -8.02 -21.42
N CYS A 393 6.66 -7.68 -21.10
CA CYS A 393 7.73 -8.62 -20.85
C CYS A 393 8.60 -8.15 -19.68
N ILE A 394 8.77 -9.00 -18.68
CA ILE A 394 9.72 -8.83 -17.58
C ILE A 394 10.86 -9.83 -17.82
N ILE A 395 12.10 -9.35 -17.86
CA ILE A 395 13.30 -10.20 -18.05
C ILE A 395 14.24 -10.03 -16.86
N TRP A 396 14.65 -11.15 -16.28
CA TRP A 396 15.69 -11.22 -15.27
C TRP A 396 17.03 -11.62 -15.89
N THR A 397 18.10 -10.95 -15.49
CA THR A 397 19.49 -11.30 -15.82
C THR A 397 20.31 -11.67 -14.58
N SER A 398 19.70 -11.58 -13.40
CA SER A 398 20.30 -11.91 -12.10
C SER A 398 19.71 -13.19 -11.52
N GLU A 399 20.17 -13.59 -10.33
CA GLU A 399 19.61 -14.74 -9.63
C GLU A 399 18.16 -14.46 -9.21
N LEU A 400 17.29 -15.47 -9.31
CA LEU A 400 15.89 -15.33 -8.92
C LEU A 400 15.78 -15.47 -7.39
N THR A 401 15.32 -14.41 -6.72
CA THR A 401 15.16 -14.37 -5.26
C THR A 401 13.72 -14.09 -4.86
N ASP A 402 13.34 -14.49 -3.64
CA ASP A 402 12.00 -14.28 -3.07
C ASP A 402 10.89 -14.88 -3.95
N LEU A 403 11.16 -16.06 -4.51
CA LEU A 403 10.21 -16.82 -5.33
C LEU A 403 9.32 -17.69 -4.43
N ARG A 404 8.02 -17.64 -4.68
CA ARG A 404 7.02 -18.44 -3.96
C ARG A 404 6.03 -19.05 -4.94
N VAL A 405 5.54 -20.25 -4.64
CA VAL A 405 4.51 -20.95 -5.41
C VAL A 405 3.23 -21.07 -4.58
N PHE A 406 2.08 -20.86 -5.23
CA PHE A 406 0.76 -21.08 -4.67
C PHE A 406 0.18 -22.42 -5.14
N ILE A 407 -0.57 -23.11 -4.28
CA ILE A 407 -1.26 -24.37 -4.65
C ILE A 407 -2.49 -24.12 -5.52
N ASN A 408 -3.19 -23.00 -5.29
CA ASN A 408 -4.42 -22.72 -6.02
C ASN A 408 -4.09 -22.16 -7.40
N ASP A 409 -4.52 -22.86 -8.44
CA ASP A 409 -4.30 -22.53 -9.84
C ASP A 409 -4.83 -21.14 -10.24
N SER A 410 -5.75 -20.58 -9.46
CA SER A 410 -6.28 -19.22 -9.66
C SER A 410 -5.31 -18.12 -9.22
N TYR A 411 -4.21 -18.46 -8.53
CA TYR A 411 -3.25 -17.52 -7.93
C TYR A 411 -1.91 -17.48 -8.65
N GLY A 412 -1.13 -16.43 -8.37
CA GLY A 412 0.19 -16.23 -8.97
C GLY A 412 0.16 -16.02 -10.48
N GLN A 413 1.30 -16.28 -11.11
CA GLN A 413 1.53 -16.18 -12.54
C GLN A 413 2.64 -17.15 -12.99
N ASP A 414 2.66 -17.51 -14.28
CA ASP A 414 3.75 -18.27 -14.89
C ASP A 414 5.06 -17.48 -14.95
N LEU A 415 6.15 -18.17 -14.58
CA LEU A 415 7.54 -17.73 -14.73
C LEU A 415 8.30 -18.73 -15.61
N TYR A 416 8.99 -18.23 -16.63
CA TYR A 416 9.74 -19.03 -17.59
C TYR A 416 11.23 -18.98 -17.24
N VAL A 417 11.74 -20.03 -16.62
CA VAL A 417 13.14 -20.12 -16.18
C VAL A 417 13.97 -20.78 -17.26
N ARG A 418 15.02 -20.11 -17.73
CA ARG A 418 15.91 -20.64 -18.77
C ARG A 418 16.59 -21.91 -18.26
N LEU A 419 16.72 -22.96 -19.07
CA LEU A 419 17.44 -24.19 -18.74
C LEU A 419 18.21 -24.70 -19.96
N ALA A 420 19.25 -25.51 -19.71
CA ALA A 420 19.91 -26.27 -20.77
C ALA A 420 18.94 -27.32 -21.33
N ALA A 421 19.06 -27.66 -22.63
CA ALA A 421 18.16 -28.59 -23.31
C ALA A 421 17.96 -29.92 -22.56
N ILE A 422 19.03 -30.48 -22.00
CA ILE A 422 19.00 -31.75 -21.27
C ILE A 422 18.16 -31.72 -19.99
N ASP A 423 18.02 -30.54 -19.36
CA ASP A 423 17.30 -30.37 -18.10
C ASP A 423 15.80 -30.07 -18.31
N LEU A 424 15.37 -29.80 -19.55
CA LEU A 424 13.95 -29.56 -19.90
C LEU A 424 13.12 -30.85 -19.95
N GLY A 425 13.77 -32.01 -20.06
CA GLY A 425 13.11 -33.29 -20.30
C GLY A 425 12.59 -33.41 -21.74
N THR A 426 12.44 -34.64 -22.23
CA THR A 426 11.71 -34.89 -23.49
C THR A 426 10.22 -34.65 -23.25
N VAL A 427 9.63 -33.66 -23.94
CA VAL A 427 8.19 -33.53 -24.07
C VAL A 427 7.68 -34.80 -24.76
N TYR A 428 7.20 -35.79 -24.00
CA TYR A 428 6.36 -36.83 -24.59
C TYR A 428 5.04 -36.16 -24.94
N SER A 429 4.93 -35.77 -26.22
CA SER A 429 3.66 -35.50 -26.87
C SER A 429 2.77 -36.74 -26.71
N GLN A 430 1.90 -36.75 -25.71
CA GLN A 430 0.76 -37.66 -25.68
C GLN A 430 -0.29 -37.14 -26.65
N TYR A 431 -0.12 -37.50 -27.92
CA TYR A 431 -1.23 -37.74 -28.83
C TYR A 431 -1.22 -39.24 -29.11
N VAL A 432 -2.17 -39.95 -28.52
CA VAL A 432 -2.72 -41.21 -29.06
C VAL A 432 -4.20 -40.96 -29.26
#